data_AF-A0A528FR06-F1
#
_entry.id   AF-A0A528FR06-F1
#
_cell.length_a   1.000
_cell.length_b   1.000
_cell.length_c   1.000
_cell.angle_alpha   90.00
_cell.angle_beta   90.00
_cell.angle_gamma   90.00
#
_symmetry.space_group_name_H-M   'P 1'
#
loop_
_entity.id
_entity.type
_entity.pdbx_description
1 polymer ?
#
loop_
_entity_poly.entity_id
_entity_poly.type
_entity_poly.pdbx_seq_one_letter_code
_entity_poly.pdbx_strand_id
1 'polypeptide(L)'
;AAYEVIAPGVRECDAIAKIQAAQIAGSPDFAGDITALPPTILGGENASAPHIMWSDRRFGHNETVALELAGVVRRYAAGLARTLQ
;
A
#
# COMPACT_ATOMS: atom_id res chain seq x y z
N ALA A 1 1.42 -1.70 -9.27
CA ALA A 1 1.93 -0.77 -8.25
C ALA A 1 2.51 -1.50 -7.02
N ALA A 2 1.72 -1.90 -6.01
CA ALA A 2 2.25 -2.42 -4.74
C ALA A 2 3.28 -3.57 -4.90
N TYR A 3 2.93 -4.60 -5.68
CA TYR A 3 3.81 -5.75 -5.96
C TYR A 3 5.12 -5.37 -6.67
N GLU A 4 5.14 -4.28 -7.45
CA GLU A 4 6.32 -3.86 -8.22
C GLU A 4 7.26 -2.98 -7.40
N VAL A 5 6.71 -2.23 -6.44
CA VAL A 5 7.45 -1.19 -5.71
C VAL A 5 7.96 -1.66 -4.35
N ILE A 6 7.31 -2.66 -3.75
CA ILE A 6 7.74 -3.26 -2.49
C ILE A 6 8.85 -4.26 -2.81
N ALA A 7 10.08 -3.89 -2.45
CA ALA A 7 11.26 -4.70 -2.69
C ALA A 7 12.34 -4.40 -1.63
N PRO A 8 13.26 -5.34 -1.36
CA PRO A 8 14.35 -5.14 -0.41
C PRO A 8 15.11 -3.84 -0.68
N GLY A 9 15.37 -3.08 0.37
CA GLY A 9 16.06 -1.79 0.28
C GLY A 9 15.19 -0.61 -0.14
N VAL A 10 13.93 -0.79 -0.57
CA VAL A 10 13.02 0.35 -0.83
C VAL A 10 12.47 0.87 0.50
N ARG A 11 12.39 2.21 0.66
CA ARG A 11 11.76 2.81 1.86
C ARG A 11 10.25 2.63 1.79
N GLU A 12 9.61 2.33 2.92
CA GLU A 12 8.16 2.18 2.99
C GLU A 12 7.43 3.45 2.49
N CYS A 13 7.88 4.64 2.90
CA CYS A 13 7.31 5.91 2.44
C CYS A 13 7.34 6.09 0.91
N ASP A 14 8.40 5.63 0.24
CA ASP A 14 8.51 5.71 -1.23
C ASP A 14 7.55 4.72 -1.92
N ALA A 15 7.36 3.53 -1.33
CA ALA A 15 6.38 2.56 -1.80
C ALA A 15 4.95 3.08 -1.64
N ILE A 16 4.61 3.64 -0.46
CA ILE A 16 3.31 4.28 -0.21
C ILE A 16 3.02 5.37 -1.23
N ALA A 17 3.97 6.26 -1.48
CA ALA A 17 3.78 7.36 -2.43
C ALA A 17 3.39 6.85 -3.82
N LYS A 18 4.06 5.79 -4.31
CA LYS A 18 3.74 5.19 -5.61
C LYS A 18 2.40 4.46 -5.63
N ILE A 19 2.05 3.76 -4.54
CA ILE A 19 0.78 3.06 -4.41
C ILE A 19 -0.38 4.06 -4.39
N GLN A 20 -0.26 5.13 -3.60
CA GLN A 20 -1.27 6.17 -3.50
C GLN A 20 -1.43 6.93 -4.82
N ALA A 21 -0.33 7.22 -5.52
CA ALA A 21 -0.38 7.80 -6.86
C ALA A 21 -1.19 6.92 -7.83
N ALA A 22 -0.98 5.60 -7.81
CA ALA A 22 -1.73 4.67 -8.65
C ALA A 22 -3.22 4.60 -8.26
N GLN A 23 -3.55 4.59 -6.96
CA GLN A 23 -4.94 4.59 -6.50
C GLN A 23 -5.69 5.85 -6.91
N ILE A 24 -5.05 7.02 -6.86
CA ILE A 24 -5.63 8.30 -7.27
C ILE A 24 -5.75 8.40 -8.79
N ALA A 25 -4.73 7.94 -9.53
CA ALA A 25 -4.77 7.92 -11.00
C ALA A 25 -5.95 7.08 -11.52
N GLY A 26 -6.24 5.94 -10.86
CA GLY A 26 -7.37 5.08 -11.18
C GLY A 26 -7.13 4.21 -12.41
N SER A 27 -8.15 4.09 -13.25
CA SER A 27 -8.18 3.27 -14.47
C SER A 27 -8.17 4.16 -15.71
N PRO A 28 -7.78 3.66 -16.90
CA PRO A 28 -7.99 4.38 -18.16
C PRO A 28 -9.44 4.87 -18.37
N ASP A 29 -10.42 4.16 -17.82
CA ASP A 29 -11.84 4.45 -18.01
C ASP A 29 -12.45 5.38 -16.93
N PHE A 30 -11.79 5.50 -15.77
CA PHE A 30 -12.32 6.28 -14.65
C PHE A 30 -11.22 6.74 -13.69
N ALA A 31 -11.38 7.96 -13.17
CA ALA A 31 -10.52 8.48 -12.13
C ALA A 31 -10.68 7.69 -10.83
N GLY A 32 -9.56 7.51 -10.14
CA GLY A 32 -9.53 7.13 -8.74
C GLY A 32 -9.88 8.31 -7.85
N ASP A 33 -9.93 8.06 -6.55
CA ASP A 33 -10.29 9.07 -5.56
C ASP A 33 -9.59 8.77 -4.23
N ILE A 34 -9.63 9.72 -3.30
CA ILE A 34 -9.06 9.54 -1.96
C ILE A 34 -9.78 8.40 -1.22
N THR A 35 -8.98 7.51 -0.65
CA THR A 35 -9.41 6.40 0.21
C THR A 35 -9.77 6.90 1.61
N ALA A 36 -10.62 6.15 2.32
CA ALA A 36 -11.00 6.50 3.70
C ALA A 36 -9.84 6.37 4.70
N LEU A 37 -8.89 5.49 4.40
CA LEU A 37 -7.61 5.32 5.09
C LEU A 37 -6.49 5.38 4.05
N PRO A 38 -5.31 5.94 4.38
CA PRO A 38 -4.17 5.82 3.50
C PRO A 38 -3.79 4.34 3.33
N PRO A 39 -3.02 3.99 2.30
CA PRO A 39 -2.55 2.61 2.13
C PRO A 39 -1.72 2.22 3.35
N THR A 40 -1.96 1.04 3.89
CA THR A 40 -1.17 0.49 5.00
C THR A 40 -0.31 -0.62 4.46
N ILE A 41 1.01 -0.50 4.63
CA ILE A 41 1.97 -1.56 4.31
C ILE A 41 2.75 -1.91 5.57
N LEU A 42 2.68 -3.17 5.97
CA LEU A 42 3.14 -3.64 7.27
C LEU A 42 4.16 -4.75 7.03
N GLY A 43 5.45 -4.38 7.01
CA GLY A 43 6.51 -5.38 6.83
C GLY A 43 7.09 -5.88 8.15
N GLY A 44 7.38 -7.17 8.20
CA GLY A 44 8.05 -7.79 9.33
C GLY A 44 7.24 -7.69 10.62
N GLU A 45 7.87 -7.22 11.70
CA GLU A 45 7.21 -7.06 13.01
C GLU A 45 6.03 -6.07 12.97
N ASN A 46 6.02 -5.10 12.04
CA ASN A 46 4.89 -4.19 11.89
C ASN A 46 3.61 -4.92 11.48
N ALA A 47 3.71 -6.09 10.84
CA ALA A 47 2.55 -6.94 10.52
C ALA A 47 1.84 -7.52 11.75
N SER A 48 2.42 -7.40 12.96
CA SER A 48 1.78 -7.84 14.20
C SER A 48 0.67 -6.89 14.70
N ALA A 49 0.56 -5.69 14.14
CA ALA A 49 -0.47 -4.72 14.49
C ALA A 49 -1.11 -4.09 13.23
N PRO A 50 -2.45 -3.99 13.14
CA PRO A 50 -3.17 -3.78 11.88
C PRO A 50 -3.04 -2.36 11.29
N HIS A 51 -2.77 -1.34 12.12
CA HIS A 51 -2.85 0.07 11.67
C HIS A 51 -1.56 0.84 11.94
N ILE A 52 -0.41 0.17 11.92
CA ILE A 52 0.89 0.84 11.99
C ILE A 52 1.13 1.57 10.67
N MET A 53 1.39 2.87 10.74
CA MET A 53 1.72 3.67 9.56
C MET A 53 3.14 3.38 9.10
N TRP A 54 3.39 3.63 7.82
CA TRP A 54 4.71 3.51 7.23
C TRP A 54 5.72 4.46 7.88
N SER A 55 6.99 4.13 7.72
CA SER A 55 8.13 4.94 8.14
C SER A 55 9.10 5.19 6.98
N ASP A 56 10.29 5.70 7.28
CA ASP A 56 11.41 5.75 6.34
C ASP A 56 12.26 4.46 6.38
N ARG A 57 11.87 3.44 7.17
CA ARG A 57 12.56 2.13 7.17
C ARG A 57 12.52 1.52 5.77
N ARG A 58 13.48 0.63 5.52
CA ARG A 58 13.57 -0.12 4.27
C ARG A 58 13.09 -1.55 4.45
N PHE A 59 12.43 -2.09 3.44
CA PHE A 59 12.05 -3.51 3.42
C PHE A 59 13.29 -4.41 3.48
N GLY A 60 13.18 -5.50 4.22
CA GLY A 60 14.19 -6.55 4.31
C GLY A 60 14.09 -7.58 3.18
N HIS A 61 15.09 -8.46 3.09
CA HIS A 61 14.99 -9.68 2.29
C HIS A 61 14.12 -10.72 2.99
N ASN A 62 13.30 -11.46 2.23
CA ASN A 62 12.38 -12.50 2.73
C ASN A 62 11.43 -11.99 3.84
N GLU A 63 11.08 -10.71 3.80
CA GLU A 63 10.20 -10.09 4.77
C GLU A 63 8.74 -10.30 4.35
N THR A 64 7.93 -10.87 5.25
CA THR A 64 6.48 -10.92 5.04
C THR A 64 5.91 -9.51 5.15
N VAL A 65 5.18 -9.06 4.13
CA VAL A 65 4.52 -7.75 4.13
C VAL A 65 3.02 -7.93 3.98
N ALA A 66 2.26 -7.48 4.97
CA ALA A 66 0.81 -7.36 4.88
C ALA A 66 0.43 -6.01 4.24
N LEU A 67 -0.57 -6.04 3.37
CA LEU A 67 -1.08 -4.90 2.63
C LEU A 67 -2.55 -4.69 2.95
N GLU A 68 -2.92 -3.46 3.27
CA GLU A 68 -4.31 -3.01 3.31
C GLU A 68 -4.48 -1.83 2.34
N LEU A 69 -5.18 -2.09 1.24
CA LEU A 69 -5.37 -1.16 0.14
C LEU A 69 -6.87 -0.92 -0.10
N ALA A 70 -7.20 0.10 -0.90
CA ALA A 70 -8.56 0.31 -1.37
C ALA A 70 -8.59 0.99 -2.75
N GLY A 71 -9.55 0.62 -3.58
CA GLY A 71 -9.94 1.43 -4.74
C GLY A 71 -11.14 2.29 -4.37
N VAL A 72 -11.20 3.54 -4.86
CA VAL A 72 -12.39 4.39 -4.69
C VAL A 72 -12.80 4.98 -6.03
N VAL A 73 -14.09 4.87 -6.35
CA VAL A 73 -14.70 5.50 -7.53
C VAL A 73 -15.98 6.17 -7.08
N ARG A 74 -16.14 7.48 -7.38
CA ARG A 74 -17.35 8.26 -7.02
C ARG A 74 -17.75 8.09 -5.55
N ARG A 75 -16.76 8.13 -4.65
CA ARG A 75 -16.90 7.91 -3.20
C ARG A 75 -17.27 6.50 -2.73
N TYR A 76 -17.44 5.53 -3.61
CA TYR A 76 -17.63 4.13 -3.23
C TYR A 76 -16.27 3.44 -3.12
N ALA A 77 -16.00 2.85 -1.95
CA ALA A 77 -14.74 2.20 -1.63
C ALA A 77 -14.84 0.67 -1.75
N ALA A 78 -13.81 0.06 -2.33
CA ALA A 78 -13.58 -1.38 -2.33
C ALA A 78 -12.22 -1.68 -1.71
N GLY A 79 -12.23 -2.20 -0.48
CA GLY A 79 -11.01 -2.60 0.24
C GLY A 79 -10.43 -3.92 -0.26
N LEU A 80 -9.10 -4.04 -0.22
CA LEU A 80 -8.37 -5.23 -0.59
C LEU A 80 -7.20 -5.45 0.36
N ALA A 81 -7.19 -6.58 1.05
CA ALA A 81 -6.03 -7.04 1.83
C ALA A 81 -5.30 -8.19 1.11
N ARG A 82 -3.96 -8.15 1.12
CA ARG A 82 -3.08 -9.20 0.57
C ARG A 82 -1.82 -9.31 1.43
N THR A 83 -1.12 -10.42 1.29
CA THR A 83 0.21 -10.64 1.88
C THR A 83 1.18 -11.03 0.79
N LEU A 84 2.39 -10.48 0.82
CA LEU A 84 3.50 -10.86 -0.06
C LEU A 84 4.72 -11.33 0.76
N GLN A 85 5.61 -12.06 0.09
CA GLN A 85 6.93 -12.47 0.56
C GLN A 85 7.94 -12.29 -0.57
#